data_AF-R7UX20-F1
#
_entry.id   AF-R7UX20-F1
#
_cell.length_a   1.000
_cell.length_b   1.000
_cell.length_c   1.000
_cell.angle_alpha   90.00
_cell.angle_beta   90.00
_cell.angle_gamma   90.00
#
_symmetry.space_group_name_H-M   'P 1'
#
loop_
_entity.id
_entity.type
_entity.pdbx_description
1 polymer ?
#
loop_
_entity_poly.entity_id
_entity_poly.type
_entity_poly.pdbx_seq_one_letter_code
_entity_poly.pdbx_strand_id
1 'polypeptide(L)'
;HRHLHSPRTKIRGYVQSFRYFENSEDLIKSCFQFKPEIRQTVSRFLIASVPKHRVTVGIHIRRGDFLRPGAQKVGLSVAKASFFHKAMDLMLNRYPNAFFVVASDDLKWAKQNLGSRAVMTPFTSAQHDLALLASCQHSIISTGSFSWWAGWLSNGTTIYYKNYPRNGSSLFAGAKLSDYYYKHWIPLSD
;
A
#
# COMPACT_ATOMS: atom_id res chain seq x y z
N HIS A 1 3.58 -17.06 28.65
CA HIS A 1 3.38 -15.63 28.31
C HIS A 1 4.10 -14.78 29.35
N ARG A 2 5.09 -13.96 28.97
CA ARG A 2 5.73 -13.01 29.90
C ARG A 2 4.86 -11.75 29.95
N HIS A 3 4.19 -11.52 31.06
CA HIS A 3 3.44 -10.29 31.29
C HIS A 3 4.42 -9.14 31.59
N LEU A 4 4.08 -7.92 31.18
CA LEU A 4 4.87 -6.74 31.52
C LEU A 4 4.56 -6.37 32.98
N HIS A 5 5.49 -6.68 33.90
CA HIS A 5 5.29 -6.53 35.35
C HIS A 5 5.56 -5.11 35.89
N SER A 6 5.89 -4.14 35.03
CA SER A 6 6.17 -2.76 35.45
C SER A 6 5.01 -1.82 35.11
N PRO A 7 4.48 -1.06 36.09
CA PRO A 7 3.41 -0.09 35.86
C PRO A 7 3.85 1.12 35.01
N ARG A 8 5.14 1.24 34.67
CA ARG A 8 5.68 2.29 33.81
C ARG A 8 6.50 1.70 32.67
N THR A 9 5.83 1.03 31.75
CA THR A 9 6.46 0.49 30.54
C THR A 9 6.20 1.39 29.34
N LYS A 10 7.25 1.87 28.68
CA LYS A 10 7.16 2.60 27.40
C LYS A 10 7.62 1.70 26.26
N ILE A 11 6.69 1.31 25.40
CA ILE A 11 7.01 0.59 24.15
C ILE A 11 7.51 1.63 23.13
N ARG A 12 8.70 1.42 22.58
CA ARG A 12 9.27 2.23 21.49
C ARG A 12 9.59 1.32 20.31
N GLY A 13 9.21 1.73 19.10
CA GLY A 13 9.49 1.01 17.86
C GLY A 13 8.29 0.93 16.93
N TYR A 14 8.45 0.18 15.84
CA TYR A 14 7.41 -0.05 14.85
C TYR A 14 6.69 -1.37 15.14
N VAL A 15 5.45 -1.30 15.64
CA VAL A 15 4.58 -2.46 15.91
C VAL A 15 3.88 -2.93 14.62
N GLN A 16 4.66 -3.17 13.57
CA GLN A 16 4.15 -3.47 12.23
C GLN A 16 4.21 -4.98 11.95
N SER A 17 3.23 -5.72 12.46
CA SER A 17 3.09 -7.13 12.16
C SER A 17 1.63 -7.53 11.96
N PHE A 18 1.37 -8.30 10.89
CA PHE A 18 0.03 -8.85 10.65
C PHE A 18 -0.38 -9.90 11.69
N ARG A 19 0.61 -10.50 12.37
CA ARG A 19 0.38 -11.57 13.35
C ARG A 19 -0.40 -11.12 14.57
N TYR A 20 -0.46 -9.81 14.83
CA TYR A 20 -1.30 -9.27 15.91
C TYR A 20 -2.79 -9.45 15.65
N PHE A 21 -3.19 -9.67 14.40
CA PHE A 21 -4.60 -9.70 14.00
C PHE A 21 -4.96 -10.81 13.02
N GLU A 22 -4.02 -11.68 12.64
CA GLU A 22 -4.27 -12.76 11.67
C GLU A 22 -5.42 -13.70 12.06
N ASN A 23 -5.68 -13.88 13.36
CA ASN A 23 -6.77 -14.72 13.87
C ASN A 23 -8.11 -13.96 14.04
N SER A 24 -8.17 -12.68 13.69
CA SER A 24 -9.36 -11.84 13.84
C SER A 24 -9.49 -10.83 12.70
N GLU A 25 -8.97 -11.18 11.53
CA GLU A 25 -8.91 -10.30 10.37
C GLU A 25 -10.30 -9.83 9.93
N ASP A 26 -11.26 -10.73 9.82
CA ASP A 26 -12.64 -10.40 9.42
C ASP A 26 -13.31 -9.45 10.43
N LEU A 27 -13.14 -9.71 11.73
CA LEU A 27 -13.65 -8.85 12.78
C LEU A 27 -13.03 -7.46 12.67
N ILE A 28 -11.70 -7.37 12.56
CA ILE A 28 -11.00 -6.09 12.49
C ILE A 28 -11.40 -5.34 11.23
N LYS A 29 -11.46 -5.98 10.07
CA LYS A 29 -11.96 -5.35 8.83
C LYS A 29 -13.40 -4.86 9.01
N SER A 30 -14.27 -5.59 9.71
CA SER A 30 -15.64 -5.17 9.99
C SER A 30 -15.73 -3.94 10.93
N CYS A 31 -14.78 -3.80 11.87
CA CYS A 31 -14.70 -2.65 12.78
C CYS A 31 -14.07 -1.42 12.11
N PHE A 32 -13.06 -1.63 11.25
CA PHE A 32 -12.33 -0.57 10.57
C PHE A 32 -12.97 -0.22 9.22
N GLN A 33 -14.17 0.35 9.31
CA GLN A 33 -14.92 0.84 8.14
C GLN A 33 -14.75 2.34 7.96
N PHE A 34 -14.64 2.78 6.71
CA PHE A 34 -14.65 4.20 6.38
C PHE A 34 -16.04 4.80 6.61
N LYS A 35 -16.07 6.07 7.02
CA LYS A 35 -17.33 6.79 7.22
C LYS A 35 -18.16 6.82 5.92
N PRO A 36 -19.50 6.78 5.99
CA PRO A 36 -20.37 6.72 4.81
C PRO A 36 -20.08 7.80 3.77
N GLU A 37 -19.79 9.03 4.18
CA GLU A 37 -19.48 10.17 3.31
C GLU A 37 -18.18 9.98 2.50
N ILE A 38 -17.17 9.35 3.10
CA ILE A 38 -15.90 9.03 2.42
C ILE A 38 -16.16 7.94 1.39
N ARG A 39 -16.89 6.88 1.78
CA ARG A 39 -17.24 5.76 0.89
C ARG A 39 -18.04 6.24 -0.32
N GLN A 40 -19.01 7.13 -0.10
CA GLN A 40 -19.83 7.69 -1.17
C GLN A 40 -18.98 8.53 -2.15
N THR A 41 -18.05 9.32 -1.64
CA THR A 41 -17.14 10.14 -2.46
C THR A 41 -16.22 9.28 -3.32
N VAL A 42 -15.60 8.26 -2.73
CA VAL A 42 -14.77 7.29 -3.45
C VAL A 42 -15.57 6.53 -4.51
N SER A 43 -16.77 6.06 -4.15
CA SER A 43 -17.66 5.32 -5.07
C SER A 43 -18.02 6.16 -6.30
N ARG A 44 -18.40 7.43 -6.11
CA ARG A 44 -18.67 8.35 -7.23
C ARG A 44 -17.47 8.51 -8.16
N PHE A 45 -16.27 8.67 -7.59
CA PHE A 45 -15.05 8.79 -8.39
C PHE A 45 -14.77 7.51 -9.19
N LEU A 46 -14.87 6.33 -8.59
CA LEU A 46 -14.67 5.06 -9.28
C LEU A 46 -15.68 4.85 -10.41
N ILE A 47 -16.96 5.13 -10.17
CA ILE A 47 -18.02 5.02 -11.20
C ILE A 47 -17.75 5.96 -12.38
N ALA A 48 -17.27 7.19 -12.11
CA ALA A 48 -16.99 8.17 -13.15
C ALA A 48 -15.69 7.88 -13.93
N SER A 49 -14.70 7.30 -13.27
CA SER A 49 -13.32 7.21 -13.81
C SER A 49 -12.93 5.84 -14.31
N VAL A 50 -13.60 4.79 -13.84
CA VAL A 50 -13.31 3.40 -14.22
C VAL A 50 -14.40 2.91 -15.17
N PRO A 51 -14.05 2.43 -16.37
CA PRO A 51 -15.03 1.82 -17.28
C PRO A 51 -15.77 0.66 -16.60
N LYS A 52 -17.02 0.41 -17.04
CA LYS A 52 -17.81 -0.71 -16.52
C LYS A 52 -17.11 -2.05 -16.76
N HIS A 53 -17.34 -3.01 -15.85
CA HIS A 53 -16.83 -4.39 -15.93
C HIS A 53 -15.30 -4.53 -15.96
N ARG A 54 -14.57 -3.56 -15.39
CA ARG A 54 -13.12 -3.63 -15.18
C ARG A 54 -12.79 -4.20 -13.81
N VAL A 55 -11.63 -4.87 -13.72
CA VAL A 55 -11.04 -5.26 -12.44
C VAL A 55 -10.19 -4.10 -11.92
N THR A 56 -10.55 -3.50 -10.80
CA THR A 56 -9.79 -2.36 -10.26
C THR A 56 -8.54 -2.82 -9.53
N VAL A 57 -7.43 -2.16 -9.84
CA VAL A 57 -6.14 -2.35 -9.16
C VAL A 57 -5.68 -1.01 -8.58
N GLY A 58 -5.65 -0.91 -7.27
CA GLY A 58 -5.15 0.25 -6.55
C GLY A 58 -3.63 0.27 -6.55
N ILE A 59 -3.01 1.37 -6.96
CA ILE A 59 -1.57 1.57 -6.92
C ILE A 59 -1.26 2.65 -5.90
N HIS A 60 -0.50 2.31 -4.86
CA HIS A 60 0.05 3.31 -3.96
C HIS A 60 1.52 3.59 -4.26
N ILE A 61 1.84 4.88 -4.45
CA ILE A 61 3.19 5.35 -4.75
C ILE A 61 3.66 6.26 -3.61
N ARG A 62 4.49 5.73 -2.72
CA ARG A 62 5.19 6.47 -1.67
C ARG A 62 6.54 6.99 -2.16
N ARG A 63 6.73 8.32 -2.12
CA ARG A 63 7.98 9.00 -2.51
C ARG A 63 8.35 10.15 -1.57
N GLY A 64 7.45 11.11 -1.39
CA GLY A 64 7.67 12.45 -0.80
C GLY A 64 8.87 12.59 0.13
N ASP A 65 8.67 12.38 1.44
CA ASP A 65 9.72 12.50 2.46
C ASP A 65 10.79 11.41 2.37
N PHE A 66 10.51 10.28 1.71
CA PHE A 66 11.45 9.17 1.51
C PHE A 66 12.55 9.52 0.51
N LEU A 67 12.38 10.56 -0.30
CA LEU A 67 13.43 11.10 -1.17
C LEU A 67 14.48 11.91 -0.41
N ARG A 68 14.23 12.30 0.85
CA ARG A 68 15.19 13.08 1.64
C ARG A 68 16.45 12.27 1.94
N PRO A 69 17.66 12.85 1.88
CA PRO A 69 18.91 12.13 2.16
C PRO A 69 18.93 11.41 3.52
N GLY A 70 18.37 12.03 4.57
CA GLY A 70 18.28 11.42 5.90
C GLY A 70 17.39 10.17 5.93
N ALA A 71 16.28 10.17 5.17
CA ALA A 71 15.38 9.02 5.03
C ALA A 71 16.07 7.87 4.29
N GLN A 72 16.75 8.19 3.18
CA GLN A 72 17.53 7.22 2.38
C GLN A 72 18.67 6.60 3.20
N LYS A 73 19.34 7.40 4.06
CA LYS A 73 20.44 6.96 4.92
C LYS A 73 20.00 5.86 5.89
N VAL A 74 18.82 5.98 6.50
CA VAL A 74 18.27 4.94 7.39
C VAL A 74 17.66 3.75 6.62
N GLY A 75 17.49 3.89 5.31
CA GLY A 75 17.05 2.82 4.40
C GLY A 75 15.58 2.87 3.98
N LEU A 76 14.94 4.02 4.11
CA LEU A 76 13.67 4.28 3.44
C LEU A 76 13.94 4.40 1.94
N SER A 77 13.53 3.39 1.18
CA SER A 77 13.66 3.32 -0.28
C SER A 77 12.36 3.70 -0.98
N VAL A 78 12.48 4.14 -2.24
CA VAL A 78 11.37 4.47 -3.13
C VAL A 78 11.42 3.54 -4.33
N ALA A 79 10.27 3.02 -4.75
CA ALA A 79 10.18 2.17 -5.93
C ALA A 79 10.45 2.97 -7.21
N LYS A 80 11.13 2.36 -8.19
CA LYS A 80 11.34 2.96 -9.51
C LYS A 80 10.11 2.76 -10.39
N ALA A 81 10.04 3.50 -11.49
CA ALA A 81 9.00 3.30 -12.51
C ALA A 81 8.97 1.86 -13.04
N SER A 82 10.14 1.22 -13.17
CA SER A 82 10.27 -0.16 -13.64
C SER A 82 9.51 -1.16 -12.77
N PHE A 83 9.53 -1.00 -11.44
CA PHE A 83 8.72 -1.82 -10.54
C PHE A 83 7.23 -1.70 -10.86
N PHE A 84 6.72 -0.47 -11.01
CA PHE A 84 5.29 -0.27 -11.29
C PHE A 84 4.90 -0.84 -12.64
N HIS A 85 5.71 -0.64 -13.68
CA HIS A 85 5.45 -1.25 -14.99
C HIS A 85 5.40 -2.78 -14.92
N LYS A 86 6.40 -3.42 -14.30
CA LYS A 86 6.43 -4.87 -14.11
C LYS A 86 5.22 -5.37 -13.31
N ALA A 87 4.83 -4.66 -12.25
CA ALA A 87 3.68 -5.02 -11.43
C ALA A 87 2.36 -4.88 -12.21
N MET A 88 2.20 -3.82 -12.99
CA MET A 88 1.04 -3.62 -13.86
C MET A 88 0.95 -4.71 -14.93
N ASP A 89 2.07 -5.09 -15.54
CA ASP A 89 2.12 -6.15 -16.54
C ASP A 89 1.74 -7.52 -15.93
N LEU A 90 2.25 -7.82 -14.72
CA LEU A 90 1.85 -9.03 -13.98
C LEU A 90 0.35 -9.05 -13.65
N MET A 91 -0.22 -7.90 -13.25
CA MET A 91 -1.66 -7.79 -13.01
C MET A 91 -2.47 -7.96 -14.29
N LEU A 92 -2.02 -7.42 -15.43
CA LEU A 92 -2.69 -7.59 -16.71
C LEU A 92 -2.62 -9.04 -17.21
N ASN A 93 -1.50 -9.72 -17.00
CA ASN A 93 -1.37 -11.14 -17.35
C ASN A 93 -2.35 -12.01 -16.55
N ARG A 94 -2.59 -11.68 -15.28
CA ARG A 94 -3.52 -12.42 -14.42
C ARG A 94 -4.98 -11.98 -14.58
N TYR A 95 -5.19 -10.69 -14.87
CA TYR A 95 -6.47 -10.03 -14.99
C TYR A 95 -6.47 -9.15 -16.25
N PRO A 96 -6.76 -9.71 -17.44
CA PRO A 96 -6.64 -8.98 -18.71
C PRO A 96 -7.50 -7.71 -18.82
N ASN A 97 -8.58 -7.63 -18.03
CA ASN A 97 -9.44 -6.44 -17.92
C ASN A 97 -9.10 -5.54 -16.71
N ALA A 98 -7.89 -5.63 -16.16
CA ALA A 98 -7.44 -4.76 -15.06
C ALA A 98 -7.45 -3.28 -15.46
N PHE A 99 -7.83 -2.41 -14.53
CA PHE A 99 -7.80 -0.95 -14.66
C PHE A 99 -7.17 -0.35 -13.42
N PHE A 100 -6.19 0.54 -13.62
CA PHE A 100 -5.33 1.00 -12.55
C PHE A 100 -5.75 2.37 -12.04
N VAL A 101 -5.83 2.49 -10.73
CA VAL A 101 -6.16 3.74 -10.03
C VAL A 101 -5.04 4.06 -9.05
N VAL A 102 -4.53 5.28 -9.06
CA VAL A 102 -3.30 5.64 -8.34
C VAL A 102 -3.59 6.66 -7.25
N ALA A 103 -3.06 6.39 -6.05
CA ALA A 103 -2.85 7.39 -5.00
C ALA A 103 -1.36 7.53 -4.69
N SER A 104 -0.91 8.76 -4.44
CA SER A 104 0.51 9.08 -4.31
C SER A 104 0.69 10.35 -3.51
N ASP A 105 1.78 10.43 -2.73
CA ASP A 105 2.25 11.69 -2.17
C ASP A 105 3.07 12.53 -3.17
N ASP A 106 3.22 12.02 -4.40
CA ASP A 106 3.86 12.67 -5.55
C ASP A 106 3.08 12.30 -6.83
N LEU A 107 1.88 12.89 -7.00
CA LEU A 107 1.02 12.63 -8.17
C LEU A 107 1.63 13.12 -9.49
N LYS A 108 2.52 14.13 -9.43
CA LYS A 108 3.24 14.63 -10.61
C LYS A 108 4.16 13.54 -11.16
N TRP A 109 4.98 12.93 -10.30
CA TRP A 109 5.84 11.83 -10.70
C TRP A 109 5.02 10.62 -11.17
N ALA A 110 3.94 10.28 -10.47
CA ALA A 110 3.05 9.19 -10.85
C ALA A 110 2.50 9.36 -12.28
N LYS A 111 1.97 10.56 -12.59
CA LYS A 111 1.43 10.89 -13.92
C LYS A 111 2.51 10.85 -15.00
N GLN A 112 3.71 11.34 -14.72
CA GLN A 112 4.82 11.33 -15.67
C GLN A 112 5.30 9.91 -16.02
N ASN A 113 5.28 8.98 -15.06
CA ASN A 113 5.84 7.65 -15.25
C ASN A 113 4.79 6.61 -15.68
N LEU A 114 3.54 6.72 -15.21
CA LEU A 114 2.49 5.75 -15.56
C LEU A 114 1.62 6.21 -16.73
N GLY A 115 1.59 7.51 -17.03
CA GLY A 115 0.88 8.07 -18.17
C GLY A 115 -0.59 7.68 -18.21
N SER A 116 -1.07 7.30 -19.39
CA SER A 116 -2.45 6.87 -19.65
C SER A 116 -2.78 5.46 -19.15
N ARG A 117 -1.80 4.71 -18.62
CA ARG A 117 -2.04 3.34 -18.13
C ARG A 117 -2.83 3.32 -16.82
N ALA A 118 -3.00 4.46 -16.16
CA ALA A 118 -3.71 4.57 -14.89
C ALA A 118 -4.41 5.94 -14.75
N VAL A 119 -5.44 5.99 -13.89
CA VAL A 119 -6.08 7.25 -13.50
C VAL A 119 -5.60 7.65 -12.11
N MET A 120 -5.30 8.95 -11.95
CA MET A 120 -4.84 9.49 -10.68
C MET A 120 -6.03 9.93 -9.83
N THR A 121 -5.96 9.68 -8.53
CA THR A 121 -6.90 10.21 -7.55
C THR A 121 -6.95 11.75 -7.62
N PRO A 122 -8.13 12.37 -7.49
CA PRO A 122 -8.26 13.81 -7.33
C PRO A 122 -8.16 14.23 -5.85
N PHE A 123 -8.08 13.27 -4.94
CA PHE A 123 -8.15 13.53 -3.51
C PHE A 123 -6.83 14.11 -2.98
N THR A 124 -6.95 14.96 -1.97
CA THR A 124 -5.82 15.61 -1.28
C THR A 124 -5.68 15.13 0.17
N SER A 125 -6.54 14.21 0.61
CA SER A 125 -6.57 13.73 1.98
C SER A 125 -6.31 12.23 2.07
N ALA A 126 -5.50 11.86 3.05
CA ALA A 126 -5.06 10.49 3.27
C ALA A 126 -6.22 9.51 3.50
N GLN A 127 -7.33 9.95 4.11
CA GLN A 127 -8.45 9.06 4.39
C GLN A 127 -9.21 8.69 3.12
N HIS A 128 -9.36 9.62 2.17
CA HIS A 128 -9.97 9.35 0.87
C HIS A 128 -9.08 8.48 -0.01
N ASP A 129 -7.78 8.71 -0.02
CA ASP A 129 -6.83 7.86 -0.75
C ASP A 129 -6.79 6.44 -0.21
N LEU A 130 -6.76 6.27 1.12
CA LEU A 130 -6.79 4.95 1.72
C LEU A 130 -8.10 4.23 1.42
N ALA A 131 -9.24 4.96 1.50
CA ALA A 131 -10.54 4.41 1.15
C ALA A 131 -10.63 4.03 -0.34
N LEU A 132 -10.04 4.82 -1.22
CA LEU A 132 -9.96 4.52 -2.66
C LEU A 132 -9.19 3.23 -2.93
N LEU A 133 -8.00 3.11 -2.35
CA LEU A 133 -7.15 1.94 -2.51
C LEU A 133 -7.81 0.69 -1.90
N ALA A 134 -8.39 0.81 -0.70
CA ALA A 134 -9.12 -0.28 -0.03
C ALA A 134 -10.38 -0.71 -0.79
N SER A 135 -10.98 0.17 -1.60
CA SER A 135 -12.15 -0.14 -2.43
C SER A 135 -11.77 -0.89 -3.72
N CYS A 136 -10.48 -0.97 -4.06
CA CYS A 136 -10.02 -1.70 -5.23
C CYS A 136 -9.98 -3.22 -4.97
N GLN A 137 -10.16 -4.01 -6.03
CA GLN A 137 -10.16 -5.48 -5.93
C GLN A 137 -8.76 -6.05 -5.71
N HIS A 138 -7.73 -5.44 -6.30
CA HIS A 138 -6.32 -5.84 -6.18
C HIS A 138 -5.44 -4.64 -5.89
N SER A 139 -4.20 -4.88 -5.49
CA SER A 139 -3.29 -3.82 -5.06
C SER A 139 -1.86 -3.99 -5.56
N ILE A 140 -1.23 -2.86 -5.92
CA ILE A 140 0.22 -2.71 -6.10
C ILE A 140 0.68 -1.69 -5.06
N ILE A 141 1.53 -2.12 -4.14
CA ILE A 141 1.93 -1.31 -2.99
C ILE A 141 3.44 -1.06 -3.00
N SER A 142 3.86 0.17 -2.70
CA SER A 142 5.29 0.48 -2.58
C SER A 142 5.81 0.33 -1.14
N THR A 143 6.04 1.42 -0.42
CA THR A 143 6.77 1.44 0.85
C THR A 143 6.02 2.15 1.96
N GLY A 144 6.35 1.84 3.21
CA GLY A 144 5.75 2.45 4.39
C GLY A 144 4.39 1.88 4.82
N SER A 145 3.93 2.28 6.00
CA SER A 145 2.70 1.76 6.62
C SER A 145 1.43 2.09 5.86
N PHE A 146 1.37 3.23 5.16
CA PHE A 146 0.20 3.59 4.36
C PHE A 146 0.00 2.60 3.20
N SER A 147 1.07 2.31 2.45
CA SER A 147 1.09 1.26 1.41
C SER A 147 0.64 -0.09 1.97
N TRP A 148 1.14 -0.42 3.16
CA TRP A 148 0.85 -1.67 3.82
C TRP A 148 -0.64 -1.81 4.17
N TRP A 149 -1.23 -0.79 4.81
CA TRP A 149 -2.65 -0.78 5.15
C TRP A 149 -3.54 -0.78 3.91
N ALA A 150 -3.18 -0.07 2.85
CA ALA A 150 -3.90 -0.12 1.59
C ALA A 150 -3.95 -1.54 1.01
N GLY A 151 -2.81 -2.25 1.01
CA GLY A 151 -2.74 -3.64 0.58
C GLY A 151 -3.58 -4.58 1.46
N TRP A 152 -3.47 -4.45 2.78
CA TRP A 152 -4.17 -5.34 3.72
C TRP A 152 -5.69 -5.14 3.74
N LEU A 153 -6.16 -3.90 3.58
CA LEU A 153 -7.58 -3.60 3.47
C LEU A 153 -8.18 -4.04 2.12
N SER A 154 -7.35 -4.20 1.08
CA SER A 154 -7.79 -4.80 -0.19
C SER A 154 -7.90 -6.33 -0.08
N ASN A 155 -8.87 -6.93 -0.76
CA ASN A 155 -9.22 -8.34 -0.56
C ASN A 155 -8.67 -9.31 -1.62
N GLY A 156 -7.82 -8.86 -2.54
CA GLY A 156 -7.33 -9.69 -3.64
C GLY A 156 -5.83 -9.78 -3.76
N THR A 157 -5.34 -10.00 -4.98
CA THR A 157 -3.90 -10.09 -5.25
C THR A 157 -3.20 -8.79 -4.86
N THR A 158 -2.15 -8.88 -4.05
CA THR A 158 -1.30 -7.76 -3.67
C THR A 158 0.14 -8.01 -4.13
N ILE A 159 0.69 -7.11 -4.94
CA ILE A 159 2.11 -7.09 -5.31
C ILE A 159 2.79 -5.99 -4.49
N TYR A 160 3.92 -6.29 -3.85
CA TYR A 160 4.65 -5.31 -3.04
C TYR A 160 6.09 -5.10 -3.50
N TYR A 161 6.60 -3.88 -3.27
CA TYR A 161 7.99 -3.53 -3.56
C TYR A 161 8.95 -4.20 -2.58
N LYS A 162 9.68 -5.22 -3.04
CA LYS A 162 10.52 -6.06 -2.17
C LYS A 162 11.85 -5.43 -1.75
N ASN A 163 12.26 -4.32 -2.38
CA ASN A 163 13.52 -3.66 -2.05
C ASN A 163 13.35 -2.62 -0.91
N TYR A 164 12.28 -2.74 -0.12
CA TYR A 164 12.04 -1.95 1.09
C TYR A 164 11.93 -2.84 2.34
N PRO A 165 12.57 -2.46 3.45
CA PRO A 165 13.63 -1.45 3.56
C PRO A 165 14.87 -1.80 2.72
N ARG A 166 15.72 -0.81 2.43
CA ARG A 166 16.94 -1.04 1.64
C ARG A 166 17.84 -2.06 2.34
N ASN A 167 18.23 -3.11 1.61
CA ASN A 167 19.13 -4.16 2.13
C ASN A 167 20.41 -3.54 2.73
N GLY A 168 20.84 -4.05 3.88
CA GLY A 168 22.01 -3.55 4.62
C GLY A 168 21.83 -2.21 5.34
N SER A 169 20.62 -1.64 5.42
CA SER A 169 20.36 -0.43 6.21
C SER A 169 20.08 -0.74 7.69
N SER A 170 20.14 0.29 8.54
CA SER A 170 19.75 0.17 9.95
C SER A 170 18.27 -0.22 10.10
N LEU A 171 17.39 0.32 9.27
CA LEU A 171 15.98 -0.06 9.26
C LEU A 171 15.78 -1.53 8.85
N PHE A 172 16.53 -2.03 7.86
CA PHE A 172 16.48 -3.43 7.45
C PHE A 172 16.93 -4.36 8.59
N ALA A 173 18.02 -4.01 9.28
CA ALA A 173 18.54 -4.80 10.40
C ALA A 173 17.55 -4.94 11.57
N GLY A 174 16.70 -3.93 11.78
CA GLY A 174 15.63 -3.97 12.79
C GLY A 174 14.31 -4.56 12.31
N ALA A 175 14.17 -4.88 11.02
CA ALA A 175 12.92 -5.33 10.43
C ALA A 175 12.81 -6.85 10.38
N LYS A 176 11.65 -7.39 10.78
CA LYS A 176 11.30 -8.78 10.56
C LYS A 176 10.33 -8.90 9.39
N LEU A 177 10.86 -8.95 8.17
CA LEU A 177 10.07 -8.88 6.94
C LEU A 177 9.04 -10.00 6.78
N SER A 178 9.32 -11.19 7.33
CA SER A 178 8.39 -12.32 7.38
C SER A 178 7.13 -12.04 8.19
N ASP A 179 7.21 -11.12 9.14
CA ASP A 179 6.11 -10.75 10.03
C ASP A 179 5.46 -9.45 9.58
N TYR A 180 6.14 -8.70 8.70
CA TYR A 180 5.67 -7.46 8.09
C TYR A 180 4.78 -7.76 6.88
N TYR A 181 5.29 -8.42 5.85
CA TYR A 181 4.51 -8.69 4.63
C TYR A 181 3.63 -9.93 4.79
N TYR A 182 2.38 -9.83 4.34
CA TYR A 182 1.43 -10.93 4.44
C TYR A 182 1.88 -12.11 3.56
N LYS A 183 1.75 -13.34 4.07
CA LYS A 183 2.28 -14.58 3.45
C LYS A 183 1.89 -14.81 1.99
N HIS A 184 0.74 -14.29 1.56
CA HIS A 184 0.20 -14.48 0.21
C HIS A 184 0.47 -13.30 -0.74
N TRP A 185 1.18 -12.28 -0.28
CA TRP A 185 1.57 -11.15 -1.13
C TRP A 185 2.77 -11.49 -2.00
N ILE A 186 2.79 -10.94 -3.20
CA ILE A 186 3.78 -11.25 -4.23
C ILE A 186 4.93 -10.21 -4.15
N PRO A 187 6.16 -10.62 -3.81
CA PRO A 187 7.31 -9.73 -3.83
C PRO A 187 7.75 -9.42 -5.25
N LEU A 188 8.03 -8.16 -5.56
CA LEU A 188 8.60 -7.75 -6.85
C LEU A 188 9.67 -6.66 -6.67
N SER A 189 10.80 -6.80 -7.38
CA SER A 189 11.86 -5.79 -7.45
C SER A 189 11.68 -4.85 -8.64
N ASP A 190 12.46 -3.77 -8.63
CA ASP A 190 12.69 -2.91 -9.79
C ASP A 190 13.15 -3.68 -11.03
#